data_AF-A0A402C7L7-F1
#
_entry.id   AF-A0A402C7L7-F1
#
_cell.length_a   1.000
_cell.length_b   1.000
_cell.length_c   1.000
_cell.angle_alpha   90.00
_cell.angle_beta   90.00
_cell.angle_gamma   90.00
#
_symmetry.space_group_name_H-M   'P 1'
#
loop_
_entity.id
_entity.type
_entity.pdbx_description
1 polymer ?
#
loop_
_entity_poly.entity_id
_entity_poly.type
_entity_poly.pdbx_seq_one_letter_code
_entity_poly.pdbx_strand_id
1 'polypeptide(L)' 'MMRQWLLRDSKPAAAKDLFISLGTVNTHLSRIRAKYAGVGREATTKTALLARALQDGIVTIDEL' A
#
# COMPACT_ATOMS: atom_id res chain seq x y z
N MET A 1 -7.37 -2.69 1.56
CA MET A 1 -6.16 -2.70 2.41
C MET A 1 -5.11 -1.69 1.94
N MET A 2 -4.46 -1.88 0.77
CA MET A 2 -3.36 -1.00 0.30
C MET A 2 -3.74 0.48 0.32
N ARG A 3 -4.87 0.84 -0.28
CA ARG A 3 -5.41 2.20 -0.31
C ARG A 3 -5.52 2.82 1.09
N GLN A 4 -6.11 2.10 2.05
CA GLN A 4 -6.22 2.61 3.43
C GLN A 4 -4.87 2.84 4.10
N TRP A 5 -3.84 2.06 3.77
CA TRP A 5 -2.49 2.34 4.24
C TRP A 5 -1.81 3.52 3.53
N LEU A 6 -2.10 3.73 2.25
CA LEU A 6 -1.57 4.89 1.52
C LEU A 6 -2.15 6.20 2.05
N LEU A 7 -3.43 6.21 2.43
CA LEU A 7 -4.18 7.35 2.99
C LEU A 7 -3.91 7.62 4.49
N ARG A 8 -2.95 6.92 5.10
CA ARG A 8 -2.62 7.04 6.53
C ARG A 8 -1.13 7.16 6.73
N ASP A 9 -0.72 7.84 7.79
CA ASP A 9 0.71 8.08 8.03
C ASP A 9 1.50 6.84 8.45
N SER A 10 0.83 5.79 8.94
CA SER A 10 1.52 4.62 9.51
C SER A 10 0.81 3.29 9.31
N LYS A 11 1.57 2.18 9.41
CA LYS A 11 1.03 0.81 9.37
C LYS A 11 0.10 0.50 10.56
N PRO A 12 0.39 0.93 11.82
CA PRO A 12 -0.53 0.72 12.93
C PRO A 12 -1.87 1.43 12.77
N ALA A 13 -1.89 2.65 12.23
CA ALA A 13 -3.14 3.35 11.94
C ALA A 13 -4.01 2.57 10.94
N ALA A 14 -3.40 2.10 9.84
CA ALA A 14 -4.11 1.28 8.86
C ALA A 14 -4.58 -0.07 9.43
N ALA A 15 -3.81 -0.67 10.34
CA ALA A 15 -4.19 -1.91 11.04
C ALA A 15 -5.45 -1.71 11.90
N LYS A 16 -5.50 -0.59 12.65
CA LYS A 16 -6.65 -0.20 13.46
C LYS A 16 -7.90 0.04 12.61
N ASP A 17 -7.78 0.83 11.55
CA ASP A 17 -8.91 1.18 10.67
C ASP A 17 -9.49 -0.04 9.94
N LEU A 18 -8.64 -1.03 9.65
CA LEU A 18 -9.03 -2.27 8.98
C LEU A 18 -9.37 -3.42 9.94
N PHE A 19 -9.27 -3.20 11.26
CA PHE A 19 -9.46 -4.23 12.29
C PHE A 19 -8.62 -5.51 12.07
N ILE A 20 -7.36 -5.34 11.67
CA ILE A 20 -6.41 -6.45 11.44
C ILE A 20 -5.12 -6.26 12.24
N SER A 21 -4.34 -7.32 12.39
CA SER A 21 -3.03 -7.25 13.06
C SER A 21 -2.00 -6.49 12.21
N LEU A 22 -0.98 -5.93 12.87
CA LEU A 22 0.18 -5.36 12.19
C LEU A 22 0.94 -6.40 11.34
N GLY A 23 0.97 -7.66 11.78
CA GLY A 23 1.55 -8.78 11.03
C GLY A 23 0.82 -8.98 9.71
N THR A 24 -0.51 -8.99 9.73
CA THR A 24 -1.37 -9.07 8.55
C THR A 24 -1.08 -7.90 7.59
N VAL A 25 -0.92 -6.68 8.12
CA VAL A 25 -0.53 -5.51 7.31
C VAL A 25 0.79 -5.75 6.58
N ASN A 26 1.82 -6.21 7.29
CA ASN A 26 3.12 -6.50 6.69
C ASN A 26 3.03 -7.58 5.62
N THR A 27 2.29 -8.66 5.85
CA THR A 27 2.09 -9.73 4.85
C THR A 27 1.43 -9.21 3.58
N HIS A 28 0.38 -8.39 3.69
CA HIS A 28 -0.25 -7.80 2.51
C HIS A 28 0.70 -6.88 1.74
N LEU A 29 1.47 -6.03 2.43
CA LEU A 29 2.46 -5.15 1.79
C LEU A 29 3.53 -5.96 1.04
N SER A 30 4.06 -7.02 1.65
CA SER A 30 5.03 -7.90 0.99
C SER A 30 4.44 -8.55 -0.26
N ARG A 31 3.19 -9.03 -0.21
CA ARG A 31 2.51 -9.62 -1.37
C ARG A 31 2.28 -8.61 -2.50
N ILE A 32 1.85 -7.40 -2.17
CA ILE A 32 1.65 -6.32 -3.16
C ILE A 32 2.98 -5.97 -3.84
N ARG A 33 4.05 -5.82 -3.06
CA ARG A 33 5.39 -5.54 -3.60
C ARG A 33 5.88 -6.64 -4.51
N ALA A 34 5.69 -7.90 -4.13
CA ALA A 34 6.03 -9.05 -4.96
C ALA A 34 5.26 -9.05 -6.29
N LYS A 35 3.97 -8.69 -6.29
CA LYS A 35 3.18 -8.56 -7.53
C LYS A 35 3.75 -7.50 -8.47
N TYR A 36 4.08 -6.32 -7.93
CA TYR A 36 4.69 -5.24 -8.71
C TYR A 36 6.07 -5.61 -9.24
N ALA A 37 6.91 -6.25 -8.42
CA ALA A 37 8.21 -6.74 -8.83
C ALA A 37 8.10 -7.80 -9.95
N GLY A 38 7.13 -8.70 -9.85
CA GLY A 38 6.88 -9.75 -10.86
C GLY A 38 6.53 -9.23 -12.26
N VAL A 39 6.16 -7.95 -12.39
CA VAL A 39 5.92 -7.27 -13.68
C VAL A 39 6.95 -6.17 -13.97
N GLY A 40 8.09 -6.17 -13.28
CA GLY A 40 9.17 -5.19 -13.48
C GLY A 40 8.89 -3.77 -12.97
N ARG A 41 7.89 -3.60 -12.09
CA ARG A 41 7.44 -2.30 -11.57
C ARG A 41 7.68 -2.17 -10.06
N GLU A 42 8.88 -2.51 -9.58
CA GLU A 42 9.20 -2.56 -8.15
C GLU A 42 8.77 -1.32 -7.35
N ALA A 43 8.30 -1.55 -6.12
CA ALA A 43 7.75 -0.53 -5.23
C ALA A 43 8.15 -0.78 -3.76
N THR A 44 9.43 -0.62 -3.44
CA THR A 44 10.00 -1.00 -2.13
C THR A 44 9.65 -0.02 -1.01
N THR A 45 9.32 1.23 -1.32
CA THR A 45 8.95 2.28 -0.35
C THR A 45 7.45 2.58 -0.36
N LYS A 46 6.95 3.29 0.65
CA LYS A 46 5.55 3.76 0.68
C LYS A 46 5.27 4.70 -0.50
N THR A 47 6.18 5.64 -0.76
CA THR A 47 6.08 6.58 -1.88
C THR A 47 6.11 5.87 -3.23
N ALA A 48 6.95 4.85 -3.41
CA ALA A 48 6.95 4.07 -4.64
C ALA A 48 5.63 3.30 -4.83
N LEU A 49 5.06 2.73 -3.75
CA LEU A 49 3.73 2.11 -3.80
C LEU A 49 2.63 3.12 -4.11
N LEU A 50 2.71 4.34 -3.58
CA LEU A 50 1.79 5.42 -3.92
C LEU A 50 1.87 5.76 -5.41
N ALA A 51 3.08 5.93 -5.94
CA ALA A 51 3.28 6.21 -7.36
C ALA A 51 2.68 5.11 -8.26
N ARG A 52 2.83 3.83 -7.89
CA ARG A 52 2.17 2.73 -8.61
C ARG A 52 0.66 2.77 -8.48
N ALA A 53 0.13 3.05 -7.28
CA ALA A 53 -1.31 3.17 -7.07
C ALA A 53 -1.94 4.32 -7.88
N LEU A 54 -1.23 5.45 -8.03
CA LEU A 54 -1.64 6.57 -8.90
C LEU A 54 -1.61 6.16 -10.38
N GLN A 55 -0.52 5.54 -10.84
CA GLN A 55 -0.39 5.05 -12.22
C GLN A 55 -1.47 4.03 -12.60
N ASP A 56 -1.91 3.24 -11.62
CA ASP A 56 -2.91 2.19 -11.81
C ASP A 56 -4.35 2.66 -11.51
N GLY A 57 -4.55 3.93 -11.12
CA GLY A 57 -5.86 4.50 -10.82
C GLY A 57 -6.53 3.98 -9.53
N ILE A 58 -5.76 3.37 -8.62
CA ILE A 58 -6.25 2.84 -7.33
C ILE A 58 -6.45 3.97 -6.30
N VAL A 59 -5.64 5.02 -6.42
CA VAL A 59 -5.71 6.26 -5.66
C VAL A 59 -5.64 7.41 -6.67
N THR A 60 -6.34 8.50 -6.40
CA THR A 60 -6.28 9.74 -7.17
C THR A 60 -5.60 10.84 -6.38
N ILE A 61 -5.13 11.89 -7.05
CA ILE A 61 -4.47 13.03 -6.38
C ILE A 61 -5.43 13.73 -5.42
N ASP A 62 -6.73 13.79 -5.76
CA ASP A 62 -7.76 14.42 -4.94
C ASP A 62 -8.06 13.66 -3.63
N GLU A 63 -7.57 12.43 -3.49
CA GLU A 63 -7.76 11.59 -2.31
C GLU A 63 -6.58 11.67 -1.32
N LEU A 64 -5.50 12.36 -1.67
CA LEU A 64 -4.28 12.47 -0.86
C LEU A 64 -4.37 13.49 0.27
#